data_AF-A0A2D7ZN25-F1
#
_entry.id   AF-A0A2D7ZN25-F1
#
_cell.length_a   1.000
_cell.length_b   1.000
_cell.length_c   1.000
_cell.angle_alpha   90.00
_cell.angle_beta   90.00
_cell.angle_gamma   90.00
#
_symmetry.space_group_name_H-M   'P 1'
#
loop_
_entity.id
_entity.type
_entity.pdbx_description
1 polymer ?
#
loop_
_entity_poly.entity_id
_entity_poly.type
_entity_poly.pdbx_seq_one_letter_code
_entity_poly.pdbx_strand_id
1 'polypeptide(L)'
;MELRLLIRHIDGLEQFELCPINDVPEGFVTENRRYEIEAFLDGQPLAEQLVLTLNDIPADRIQRGKRRFFLLEVGFYAGDLRVAVLDQHRVVSFVDLVVDADKAKLTRDEYAALVADVARLTSALYRLGAVTLPAAGSVSGDRTLLSTLDLVRTNFDGFERAVSRIANGPTRQLRSETVVVPLQSARRVDSRSLSAALRRGWARTASPSESLAAPRLVEALGGQWIERIGDSHKEERLDTEVAPEIRTVG
;
A
#
# COMPACT_ATOMS: atom_id res chain seq x y z
N MET A 1 3.37 -36.76 6.85
CA MET A 1 3.67 -35.32 7.00
C MET A 1 2.49 -34.52 6.50
N GLU A 2 1.48 -34.48 7.35
CA GLU A 2 0.33 -33.60 7.20
C GLU A 2 0.65 -32.32 7.99
N LEU A 3 0.89 -31.22 7.28
CA LEU A 3 1.07 -29.91 7.91
C LEU A 3 -0.31 -29.29 8.13
N ARG A 4 -0.55 -28.85 9.35
CA ARG A 4 -1.73 -28.09 9.73
C ARG A 4 -1.31 -26.74 10.27
N LEU A 5 -1.82 -25.67 9.66
CA LEU A 5 -1.57 -24.30 10.09
C LEU A 5 -2.90 -23.68 10.50
N LEU A 6 -2.95 -23.09 11.69
CA LEU A 6 -4.13 -22.41 12.21
C LEU A 6 -3.78 -20.94 12.46
N ILE A 7 -4.60 -20.02 11.98
CA ILE A 7 -4.43 -18.59 12.19
C ILE A 7 -5.54 -18.03 13.06
N ARG A 8 -5.16 -17.12 13.96
CA ARG A 8 -6.09 -16.45 14.88
C ARG A 8 -5.74 -14.98 15.01
N HIS A 9 -6.74 -14.11 15.08
CA HIS A 9 -6.54 -12.71 15.45
C HIS A 9 -6.25 -12.59 16.95
N ILE A 10 -5.27 -11.78 17.37
CA ILE A 10 -4.88 -11.69 18.80
C ILE A 10 -6.05 -11.26 19.70
N ASP A 11 -6.84 -10.29 19.26
CA ASP A 11 -7.98 -9.77 20.01
C ASP A 11 -9.30 -10.49 19.68
N GLY A 12 -9.24 -11.51 18.82
CA GLY A 12 -10.41 -12.24 18.34
C GLY A 12 -10.54 -13.64 18.94
N LEU A 13 -11.76 -14.18 18.88
CA LEU A 13 -12.04 -15.60 19.16
C LEU A 13 -12.02 -16.45 17.89
N GLU A 14 -12.07 -15.81 16.73
CA GLU A 14 -12.13 -16.48 15.43
C GLU A 14 -10.77 -17.06 15.05
N GLN A 15 -10.80 -18.33 14.67
CA GLN A 15 -9.65 -19.11 14.26
C GLN A 15 -9.99 -19.84 12.97
N PHE A 16 -9.08 -19.77 12.01
CA PHE A 16 -9.24 -20.36 10.68
C PHE A 16 -8.08 -21.28 10.36
N GLU A 17 -8.33 -22.25 9.48
CA GLU A 17 -7.33 -23.16 8.98
C GLU A 17 -6.67 -22.54 7.74
N LEU A 18 -5.35 -22.43 7.75
CA LEU A 18 -4.55 -21.96 6.62
C LEU A 18 -4.13 -23.13 5.72
N CYS A 19 -3.84 -24.28 6.32
CA CYS A 19 -3.31 -25.46 5.64
C CYS A 19 -3.85 -26.69 6.39
N PRO A 20 -4.32 -27.74 5.70
CA PRO A 20 -4.19 -27.99 4.26
C PRO A 20 -5.20 -27.28 3.35
N ILE A 21 -6.33 -26.82 3.90
CA ILE A 21 -7.34 -26.05 3.18
C ILE A 21 -7.30 -24.63 3.73
N ASN A 22 -7.16 -23.65 2.85
CA ASN A 22 -7.19 -22.25 3.24
C ASN A 22 -8.66 -21.81 3.39
N ASP A 23 -9.16 -21.88 4.62
CA ASP A 23 -10.53 -21.50 5.01
C ASP A 23 -10.60 -20.07 5.54
N VAL A 24 -9.55 -19.27 5.34
CA VAL A 24 -9.51 -17.88 5.80
C VAL A 24 -10.42 -17.01 4.92
N PRO A 25 -11.44 -16.34 5.47
CA PRO A 25 -12.32 -15.49 4.68
C PRO A 25 -11.62 -14.20 4.26
N GLU A 26 -12.03 -13.66 3.11
CA GLU A 26 -11.62 -12.33 2.66
C GLU A 26 -11.94 -11.27 3.73
N GLY A 27 -10.98 -10.39 3.99
CA GLY A 27 -11.04 -9.34 4.99
C GLY A 27 -10.72 -9.79 6.42
N PHE A 28 -10.35 -11.05 6.66
CA PHE A 28 -9.91 -11.50 7.98
C PHE A 28 -8.48 -11.06 8.30
N VAL A 29 -7.56 -11.27 7.36
CA VAL A 29 -6.16 -10.86 7.47
C VAL A 29 -6.00 -9.50 6.84
N THR A 30 -5.83 -8.47 7.65
CA THR A 30 -5.76 -7.08 7.19
C THR A 30 -4.49 -6.38 7.66
N GLU A 31 -4.14 -5.30 6.97
CA GLU A 31 -3.13 -4.34 7.41
C GLU A 31 -3.31 -3.90 8.88
N ASN A 32 -2.21 -3.53 9.52
CA ASN A 32 -2.10 -3.00 10.88
C ASN A 32 -2.71 -3.88 11.97
N ARG A 33 -2.77 -5.19 11.74
CA ARG A 33 -3.28 -6.17 12.70
C ARG A 33 -2.26 -7.24 13.02
N ARG A 34 -2.49 -7.92 14.14
CA ARG A 34 -1.60 -8.96 14.65
C ARG A 34 -2.35 -10.28 14.78
N TYR A 35 -1.69 -11.32 14.32
CA TYR A 35 -2.23 -12.67 14.27
C TYR A 35 -1.26 -13.65 14.91
N GLU A 36 -1.79 -14.74 15.42
CA GLU A 36 -1.04 -15.88 15.92
C GLU A 36 -1.24 -17.05 14.96
N ILE A 37 -0.13 -17.66 14.53
CA ILE A 37 -0.15 -18.86 13.71
C ILE A 37 0.32 -20.04 14.55
N GLU A 38 -0.51 -21.05 14.71
CA GLU A 38 -0.12 -22.33 15.29
C GLU A 38 0.20 -23.32 14.18
N ALA A 39 1.34 -24.00 14.31
CA ALA A 39 1.79 -24.97 13.32
C ALA A 39 1.89 -26.36 13.95
N PHE A 40 1.25 -27.32 13.31
CA PHE A 40 1.27 -28.73 13.68
C PHE A 40 1.73 -29.56 12.49
N LEU A 41 2.53 -30.58 12.77
CA LEU A 41 3.02 -31.53 11.79
C LEU A 41 2.72 -32.94 12.29
N ASP A 42 1.96 -33.71 11.52
CA ASP A 42 1.48 -35.03 11.91
C ASP A 42 0.78 -35.01 13.30
N GLY A 43 0.00 -33.95 13.55
CA GLY A 43 -0.76 -33.74 14.78
C GLY A 43 0.03 -33.27 16.00
N GLN A 44 1.36 -33.13 15.89
CA GLN A 44 2.22 -32.63 16.96
C GLN A 44 2.62 -31.17 16.72
N PRO A 45 2.82 -30.34 17.77
CA PRO A 45 3.37 -29.00 17.60
C PRO A 45 4.70 -29.03 16.85
N LEU A 46 4.92 -28.03 15.98
CA LEU A 46 6.11 -27.97 15.13
C LEU A 46 7.41 -28.18 15.92
N ALA A 47 8.24 -29.13 15.48
CA ALA A 47 9.51 -29.47 16.13
C ALA A 47 10.48 -28.28 16.14
N GLU A 48 11.43 -28.24 17.08
CA GLU A 48 12.34 -27.10 17.25
C GLU A 48 13.32 -26.94 16.09
N GLN A 49 13.69 -28.03 15.41
CA GLN A 49 14.54 -27.94 14.22
C GLN A 49 13.84 -27.32 12.99
N LEU A 50 12.51 -27.25 13.01
CA LEU A 50 11.73 -26.72 11.90
C LEU A 50 11.47 -25.22 12.10
N VAL A 51 11.69 -24.45 11.04
CA VAL A 51 11.54 -22.99 11.04
C VAL A 51 10.32 -22.62 10.21
N LEU A 52 9.40 -21.86 10.80
CA LEU A 52 8.31 -21.24 10.04
C LEU A 52 8.81 -19.88 9.53
N THR A 53 8.58 -19.59 8.26
CA THR A 53 8.94 -18.32 7.63
C THR A 53 7.71 -17.63 7.05
N LEU A 54 7.72 -16.31 7.12
CA LEU A 54 6.78 -15.40 6.47
C LEU A 54 7.55 -14.65 5.38
N ASN A 55 7.24 -14.88 4.10
CA ASN A 55 8.01 -14.35 2.96
C ASN A 55 9.52 -14.59 3.10
N ASP A 56 9.92 -15.83 3.39
CA ASP A 56 11.31 -16.27 3.58
C ASP A 56 12.02 -15.69 4.83
N ILE A 57 11.34 -14.88 5.65
CA ILE A 57 11.87 -14.36 6.91
C ILE A 57 11.45 -15.29 8.07
N PRO A 58 12.38 -15.79 8.90
CA PRO A 58 12.05 -16.61 10.07
C PRO A 58 11.09 -15.89 11.01
N ALA A 59 9.97 -16.53 11.33
CA ALA A 59 9.01 -16.03 12.30
C ALA A 59 9.43 -16.42 13.71
N ASP A 60 9.26 -15.50 14.65
CA ASP A 60 9.56 -15.74 16.05
C ASP A 60 8.56 -16.73 16.66
N ARG A 61 9.09 -17.78 17.28
CA ARG A 61 8.31 -18.77 18.01
C ARG A 61 8.08 -18.28 19.44
N ILE A 62 6.82 -18.13 19.81
CA ILE A 62 6.40 -17.71 21.14
C ILE A 62 5.70 -18.89 21.84
N GLN A 63 6.06 -19.10 23.11
CA GLN A 63 5.40 -20.09 23.95
C GLN A 63 4.63 -19.39 25.08
N ARG A 64 3.32 -19.65 25.15
CA ARG A 64 2.45 -19.18 26.24
C ARG A 64 1.73 -20.38 26.85
N GLY A 65 2.22 -20.81 28.02
CA GLY A 65 1.74 -22.03 28.67
C GLY A 65 2.00 -23.28 27.83
N LYS A 66 0.94 -24.04 27.53
CA LYS A 66 1.00 -25.25 26.67
C LYS A 66 0.94 -24.95 25.17
N ARG A 67 0.68 -23.70 24.78
CA ARG A 67 0.48 -23.30 23.39
C ARG A 67 1.77 -22.71 22.81
N ARG A 68 2.12 -23.16 21.60
CA ARG A 68 3.25 -22.65 20.82
C ARG A 68 2.71 -22.05 19.53
N PHE A 69 3.03 -20.79 19.28
CA PHE A 69 2.56 -20.07 18.11
C PHE A 69 3.64 -19.15 17.58
N PHE A 70 3.44 -18.67 16.35
CA PHE A 70 4.27 -17.70 15.67
C PHE A 70 3.49 -16.40 15.55
N LEU A 71 4.16 -15.28 15.77
CA LEU A 71 3.52 -13.98 15.66
C LEU A 71 3.61 -13.48 14.21
N LEU A 72 2.45 -13.14 13.64
CA LEU A 72 2.34 -12.44 12.37
C LEU A 72 1.91 -11.00 12.66
N GLU A 73 2.84 -10.05 12.53
CA GLU A 73 2.54 -8.62 12.59
C GLU A 73 2.40 -8.08 11.16
N VAL A 74 1.16 -7.81 10.75
CA VAL A 74 0.89 -7.19 9.45
C VAL A 74 0.91 -5.68 9.66
N GLY A 75 1.95 -5.01 9.13
CA GLY A 75 2.02 -3.55 9.10
C GLY A 75 1.19 -2.97 7.95
N PHE A 76 1.78 -2.07 7.16
CA PHE A 76 1.18 -1.50 5.95
C PHE A 76 1.44 -2.37 4.72
N TYR A 77 1.08 -3.65 4.79
CA TYR A 77 1.24 -4.61 3.70
C TYR A 77 -0.11 -5.18 3.28
N ALA A 78 -0.48 -5.03 2.00
CA ALA A 78 -1.59 -5.74 1.37
C ALA A 78 -1.10 -6.47 0.12
N GLY A 79 -1.46 -7.75 -0.01
CA GLY A 79 -1.00 -8.64 -1.07
C GLY A 79 -0.71 -10.06 -0.59
N ASP A 80 0.04 -10.82 -1.40
CA ASP A 80 0.30 -12.24 -1.14
C ASP A 80 1.40 -12.43 -0.09
N LEU A 81 1.10 -13.16 0.97
CA LEU A 81 2.02 -13.52 2.04
C LEU A 81 2.25 -15.02 2.01
N ARG A 82 3.48 -15.44 1.75
CA ARG A 82 3.85 -16.85 1.77
C ARG A 82 4.23 -17.29 3.18
N VAL A 83 3.51 -18.28 3.70
CA VAL A 83 3.86 -18.96 4.95
C VAL A 83 4.49 -20.30 4.59
N ALA A 84 5.76 -20.50 4.95
CA ALA A 84 6.49 -21.72 4.63
C ALA A 84 7.12 -22.35 5.89
N VAL A 85 7.27 -23.68 5.88
CA VAL A 85 7.99 -24.44 6.90
C VAL A 85 9.26 -25.00 6.27
N LEU A 86 10.40 -24.74 6.90
CA LEU A 86 11.70 -25.20 6.46
C LEU A 86 12.30 -26.23 7.42
N ASP A 87 12.97 -27.21 6.83
CA ASP A 87 13.87 -28.15 7.50
C ASP A 87 15.27 -27.98 6.91
N GLN A 88 16.26 -27.57 7.72
CA GLN A 88 17.64 -27.33 7.26
C GLN A 88 17.72 -26.52 5.95
N HIS A 89 16.93 -25.44 5.84
CA HIS A 89 16.80 -24.57 4.66
C HIS A 89 16.11 -25.17 3.43
N ARG A 90 15.48 -26.34 3.54
CA ARG A 90 14.60 -26.90 2.51
C ARG A 90 13.14 -26.65 2.86
N VAL A 91 12.38 -26.12 1.92
CA VAL A 91 10.93 -25.94 2.09
C VAL A 91 10.27 -27.32 2.13
N VAL A 92 9.69 -27.65 3.28
CA VAL A 92 8.92 -28.88 3.50
C VAL A 92 7.48 -28.70 3.03
N SER A 93 6.92 -27.52 3.29
CA SER A 93 5.56 -27.16 2.87
C SER A 93 5.39 -25.63 2.91
N PHE A 94 4.46 -25.12 2.12
CA PHE A 94 4.11 -23.70 2.10
C PHE A 94 2.63 -23.51 1.77
N VAL A 95 2.11 -22.36 2.14
CA VAL A 95 0.79 -21.87 1.74
C VAL A 95 0.85 -20.37 1.49
N ASP A 96 0.08 -19.91 0.51
CA ASP A 96 -0.06 -18.49 0.20
C ASP A 96 -1.33 -17.95 0.87
N LEU A 97 -1.18 -16.85 1.60
CA LEU A 97 -2.22 -16.14 2.34
C LEU A 97 -2.37 -14.74 1.76
N VAL A 98 -3.59 -14.32 1.44
CA VAL A 98 -3.83 -12.96 0.97
C VAL A 98 -4.05 -12.04 2.18
N VAL A 99 -3.37 -10.90 2.18
CA VAL A 99 -3.53 -9.83 3.16
C VAL A 99 -4.31 -8.69 2.51
N ASP A 100 -5.45 -8.35 3.09
CA ASP A 100 -6.34 -7.31 2.60
C ASP A 100 -5.96 -5.92 3.13
N ALA A 101 -6.21 -4.90 2.30
CA ALA A 101 -6.10 -3.52 2.75
C ALA A 101 -7.15 -3.21 3.83
N ASP A 102 -6.79 -2.41 4.82
CA ASP A 102 -7.74 -1.97 5.82
C ASP A 102 -8.84 -1.10 5.17
N LYS A 103 -10.11 -1.47 5.39
CA LYS A 103 -11.28 -0.73 4.91
C LYS A 103 -11.31 0.71 5.42
N ALA A 104 -10.76 0.96 6.62
CA ALA A 104 -10.65 2.31 7.16
C ALA A 104 -9.64 3.17 6.37
N LYS A 105 -8.60 2.56 5.79
CA LYS A 105 -7.63 3.24 4.92
C LYS A 105 -8.26 3.56 3.57
N LEU A 106 -8.97 2.60 2.97
CA LEU A 106 -9.68 2.78 1.71
C LEU A 106 -10.68 3.96 1.80
N THR A 107 -11.49 3.98 2.86
CA THR A 107 -12.48 5.05 3.09
C THR A 107 -11.85 6.40 3.45
N ARG A 108 -10.70 6.41 4.12
CA ARG A 108 -9.95 7.65 4.41
C ARG A 108 -9.38 8.26 3.14
N ASP A 109 -8.82 7.45 2.26
CA ASP A 109 -8.24 7.91 0.99
C ASP A 109 -9.35 8.40 0.06
N GLU A 110 -10.49 7.70 0.00
CA GLU A 110 -11.70 8.15 -0.70
C GLU A 110 -12.23 9.48 -0.14
N TYR A 111 -12.27 9.64 1.19
CA TYR A 111 -12.68 10.89 1.83
C TYR A 111 -11.69 12.03 1.55
N ALA A 112 -10.39 11.76 1.62
CA ALA A 112 -9.35 12.74 1.33
C ALA A 112 -9.41 13.21 -0.13
N ALA A 113 -9.63 12.29 -1.06
CA ALA A 113 -9.86 12.60 -2.48
C ALA A 113 -11.11 13.47 -2.66
N LEU A 114 -12.22 13.13 -1.99
CA LEU A 114 -13.45 13.91 -2.03
C LEU A 114 -13.25 15.33 -1.49
N VAL A 115 -12.57 15.49 -0.36
CA VAL A 115 -12.27 16.81 0.23
C VAL A 115 -11.36 17.62 -0.68
N ALA A 116 -10.33 17.00 -1.26
CA ALA A 116 -9.44 17.66 -2.22
C ALA A 116 -10.20 18.15 -3.46
N ASP A 117 -11.13 17.35 -3.97
CA ASP A 117 -11.96 17.72 -5.12
C ASP A 117 -12.93 18.86 -4.79
N VAL A 118 -13.57 18.85 -3.62
CA VAL A 118 -14.40 19.97 -3.15
C VAL A 118 -13.56 21.25 -3.01
N ALA A 119 -12.37 21.17 -2.42
CA ALA A 119 -11.48 22.32 -2.26
C ALA A 119 -11.01 22.87 -3.62
N ARG A 120 -10.70 21.98 -4.57
CA ARG A 120 -10.25 22.34 -5.92
C ARG A 120 -11.37 22.98 -6.75
N LEU A 121 -12.58 22.41 -6.71
CA LEU A 121 -13.77 22.99 -7.34
C LEU A 121 -14.08 24.37 -6.79
N THR A 122 -13.98 24.53 -5.47
CA THR A 122 -14.16 25.82 -4.80
C THR A 122 -13.09 26.83 -5.24
N SER A 123 -11.82 26.42 -5.29
CA SER A 123 -10.72 27.27 -5.77
C SER A 123 -10.86 27.66 -7.25
N ALA A 124 -11.31 26.73 -8.10
CA ALA A 124 -11.56 26.99 -9.52
C ALA A 124 -12.70 28.00 -9.72
N LEU A 125 -13.77 27.92 -8.91
CA LEU A 125 -14.84 28.91 -8.90
C LEU A 125 -14.33 30.30 -8.50
N TYR A 126 -13.48 30.39 -7.47
CA TYR A 126 -12.86 31.67 -7.07
C TYR A 126 -11.90 32.23 -8.13
N ARG A 127 -11.19 31.37 -8.88
CA ARG A 127 -10.28 31.80 -9.97
C ARG A 127 -11.02 32.26 -11.23
N LEU A 128 -12.14 31.64 -11.57
CA LEU A 128 -13.03 32.10 -12.64
C LEU A 128 -13.63 33.49 -12.35
N GLY A 129 -13.83 33.84 -11.08
CA GLY A 129 -14.26 35.18 -10.66
C GLY A 129 -13.24 36.29 -10.90
N ALA A 130 -11.95 35.97 -11.09
CA ALA A 130 -10.87 36.97 -11.22
C ALA A 130 -10.39 37.20 -12.67
N VAL A 131 -10.72 36.32 -13.63
CA VAL A 131 -10.04 36.31 -14.96
C VAL A 131 -10.88 36.82 -16.13
N THR A 132 -12.10 37.34 -15.91
CA THR A 132 -12.87 37.91 -17.03
C THR A 132 -13.59 39.22 -16.66
N LEU A 133 -12.82 40.31 -16.64
CA LEU A 133 -13.33 41.67 -16.89
C LEU A 133 -12.32 42.43 -17.77
N PRO A 134 -12.65 42.83 -19.01
CA PRO A 134 -11.91 43.87 -19.70
C PRO A 134 -12.20 45.22 -19.04
N ALA A 135 -11.15 46.02 -18.90
CA ALA A 135 -11.19 47.34 -18.28
C ALA A 135 -12.18 48.28 -19.00
N ALA A 136 -13.27 48.64 -18.32
CA ALA A 136 -13.93 49.95 -18.50
C ALA A 136 -14.84 50.25 -17.31
N GLY A 137 -14.57 51.38 -16.64
CA GLY A 137 -15.58 52.12 -15.88
C GLY A 137 -15.74 51.74 -14.41
N SER A 138 -15.01 52.45 -13.56
CA SER A 138 -15.29 52.61 -12.13
C SER A 138 -16.76 52.94 -11.84
N VAL A 139 -17.49 52.08 -11.13
CA VAL A 139 -18.49 52.45 -10.08
C VAL A 139 -18.74 51.22 -9.17
N SER A 140 -18.29 51.35 -7.92
CA SER A 140 -18.75 50.76 -6.65
C SER A 140 -19.37 49.35 -6.59
N GLY A 141 -18.58 48.38 -6.11
CA GLY A 141 -18.90 47.49 -4.98
C GLY A 141 -19.88 46.32 -5.16
N ASP A 142 -21.08 46.55 -5.70
CA ASP A 142 -22.21 45.60 -5.57
C ASP A 142 -22.57 44.85 -6.86
N ARG A 143 -21.99 45.24 -8.00
CA ARG A 143 -22.29 44.62 -9.30
C ARG A 143 -21.68 43.23 -9.48
N THR A 144 -20.60 42.93 -8.76
CA THR A 144 -19.83 41.68 -8.90
C THR A 144 -20.64 40.44 -8.52
N LEU A 145 -21.49 40.53 -7.48
CA LEU A 145 -22.34 39.42 -7.06
C LEU A 145 -23.47 39.15 -8.06
N LEU A 146 -24.08 40.20 -8.61
CA LEU A 146 -25.14 40.07 -9.62
C LEU A 146 -24.61 39.54 -10.95
N SER A 147 -23.44 40.00 -11.40
CA SER A 147 -22.79 39.45 -12.60
C SER A 147 -22.33 38.00 -12.42
N THR A 148 -21.94 37.62 -11.21
CA THR A 148 -21.59 36.22 -10.87
C THR A 148 -22.84 35.34 -10.92
N LEU A 149 -23.97 35.82 -10.38
CA LEU A 149 -25.25 35.12 -10.43
C LEU A 149 -25.74 34.92 -11.87
N ASP A 150 -25.63 35.95 -12.73
CA ASP A 150 -26.01 35.83 -14.14
C ASP A 150 -25.08 34.90 -14.93
N LEU A 151 -23.78 34.90 -14.65
CA LEU A 151 -22.82 34.00 -15.31
C LEU A 151 -23.07 32.53 -14.95
N VAL A 152 -23.35 32.25 -13.66
CA VAL A 152 -23.75 30.92 -13.19
C VAL A 152 -25.08 30.52 -13.81
N ARG A 153 -26.07 31.42 -13.85
CA ARG A 153 -27.40 31.15 -14.41
C ARG A 153 -27.38 30.88 -15.91
N THR A 154 -26.50 31.56 -16.65
CA THR A 154 -26.39 31.43 -18.11
C THR A 154 -25.62 30.18 -18.54
N ASN A 155 -24.68 29.70 -17.71
CA ASN A 155 -23.82 28.56 -18.05
C ASN A 155 -24.16 27.28 -17.27
N PHE A 156 -25.24 27.28 -16.49
CA PHE A 156 -25.63 26.17 -15.63
C PHE A 156 -25.80 24.86 -16.41
N ASP A 157 -26.47 24.91 -17.58
CA ASP A 157 -26.67 23.73 -18.44
C ASP A 157 -25.35 23.16 -19.00
N GLY A 158 -24.32 24.01 -19.13
CA GLY A 158 -22.98 23.58 -19.52
C GLY A 158 -22.27 22.83 -18.40
N PHE A 159 -22.40 23.37 -17.17
CA PHE A 159 -21.89 22.74 -15.95
C PHE A 159 -22.59 21.41 -15.67
N GLU A 160 -23.92 21.37 -15.74
CA GLU A 160 -24.71 20.16 -15.51
C GLU A 160 -24.31 19.05 -16.49
N ARG A 161 -24.10 19.38 -17.77
CA ARG A 161 -23.63 18.42 -18.78
C ARG A 161 -22.19 17.94 -18.57
N ALA A 162 -21.33 18.77 -18.00
CA ALA A 162 -19.95 18.38 -17.67
C ALA A 162 -19.93 17.45 -16.44
N VAL A 163 -20.65 17.81 -15.38
CA VAL A 163 -20.80 17.01 -14.17
C VAL A 163 -21.45 15.66 -14.50
N SER A 164 -22.51 15.66 -15.31
CA SER A 164 -23.17 14.43 -15.75
C SER A 164 -22.24 13.52 -16.56
N ARG A 165 -21.35 14.09 -17.40
CA ARG A 165 -20.36 13.28 -18.14
C ARG A 165 -19.32 12.65 -17.22
N ILE A 166 -18.85 13.37 -16.21
CA ILE A 166 -17.91 12.83 -15.21
C ILE A 166 -18.59 11.75 -14.37
N ALA A 167 -19.83 11.98 -13.94
CA ALA A 167 -20.62 11.01 -13.18
C ALA A 167 -20.92 9.73 -13.98
N ASN A 168 -21.15 9.85 -15.29
CA ASN A 168 -21.50 8.73 -16.15
C ASN A 168 -20.30 7.97 -16.75
N GLY A 169 -19.06 8.46 -16.57
CA GLY A 169 -17.89 7.82 -17.18
C GLY A 169 -16.56 8.44 -16.72
N PRO A 170 -16.12 8.17 -15.48
CA PRO A 170 -14.85 8.69 -14.98
C PRO A 170 -13.66 8.10 -15.78
N THR A 171 -12.85 8.95 -16.43
CA THR A 171 -11.59 8.52 -17.06
C THR A 171 -10.54 8.23 -15.99
N ARG A 172 -9.98 7.02 -16.06
CA ARG A 172 -8.93 6.54 -15.15
C ARG A 172 -7.57 6.66 -15.84
N GLN A 173 -6.64 7.37 -15.23
CA GLN A 173 -5.25 7.43 -15.69
C GLN A 173 -4.36 6.58 -14.78
N LEU A 174 -3.57 5.69 -15.38
CA LEU A 174 -2.57 4.91 -14.66
C LEU A 174 -1.28 5.74 -14.56
N ARG A 175 -0.89 6.17 -13.36
CA ARG A 175 0.42 6.80 -13.12
C ARG A 175 1.31 5.87 -12.31
N SER A 176 2.58 5.79 -12.72
CA SER A 176 3.61 5.08 -11.95
C SER A 176 4.38 6.08 -11.10
N GLU A 177 4.29 5.96 -9.78
CA GLU A 177 5.10 6.72 -8.82
C GLU A 177 6.19 5.81 -8.24
N THR A 178 7.39 6.34 -7.99
CA THR A 178 8.50 5.58 -7.40
C THR A 178 8.84 6.16 -6.03
N VAL A 179 8.58 5.39 -4.98
CA VAL A 179 8.81 5.78 -3.58
C VAL A 179 10.01 5.02 -3.03
N VAL A 180 10.82 5.65 -2.18
CA VAL A 180 11.95 4.98 -1.52
C VAL A 180 11.46 4.33 -0.24
N VAL A 181 11.53 3.00 -0.19
CA VAL A 181 11.09 2.21 0.96
C VAL A 181 12.22 1.33 1.47
N PRO A 182 12.18 0.89 2.75
CA PRO A 182 13.08 -0.15 3.22
C PRO A 182 12.96 -1.41 2.35
N LEU A 183 14.06 -2.14 2.13
CA LEU A 183 14.07 -3.31 1.24
C LEU A 183 13.00 -4.35 1.62
N GLN A 184 12.80 -4.55 2.92
CA GLN A 184 11.79 -5.46 3.48
C GLN A 184 10.33 -5.01 3.26
N SER A 185 10.12 -3.75 2.91
CA SER A 185 8.79 -3.16 2.68
C SER A 185 8.48 -2.96 1.21
N ALA A 186 9.40 -3.34 0.30
CA ALA A 186 9.21 -3.20 -1.13
C ALA A 186 8.28 -4.30 -1.66
N ARG A 187 7.20 -3.88 -2.34
CA ARG A 187 6.20 -4.77 -2.96
C ARG A 187 6.79 -5.60 -4.08
N ARG A 188 7.80 -5.07 -4.78
CA ARG A 188 8.53 -5.77 -5.84
C ARG A 188 9.99 -5.32 -5.89
N VAL A 189 10.90 -6.29 -5.79
CA VAL A 189 12.34 -6.06 -5.93
C VAL A 189 12.77 -6.55 -7.30
N ASP A 190 12.84 -5.65 -8.27
CA ASP A 190 13.33 -5.95 -9.62
C ASP A 190 14.81 -5.57 -9.78
N SER A 191 15.49 -6.24 -10.72
CA SER A 191 16.93 -6.07 -10.98
C SER A 191 17.31 -4.63 -11.32
N ARG A 192 16.42 -3.89 -12.00
CA ARG A 192 16.64 -2.48 -12.37
C ARG A 192 16.65 -1.59 -11.14
N SER A 193 15.81 -1.90 -10.17
CA SER A 193 15.64 -1.16 -8.94
C SER A 193 16.77 -1.41 -7.94
N LEU A 194 17.23 -2.66 -7.82
CA LEU A 194 18.48 -3.01 -7.12
C LEU A 194 19.69 -2.29 -7.74
N SER A 195 19.80 -2.34 -9.07
CA SER A 195 20.88 -1.65 -9.80
C SER A 195 20.83 -0.12 -9.63
N ALA A 196 19.64 0.45 -9.42
CA ALA A 196 19.48 1.86 -9.12
C ALA A 196 19.91 2.20 -7.68
N ALA A 197 19.57 1.35 -6.71
CA ALA A 197 19.98 1.51 -5.31
C ALA A 197 21.51 1.41 -5.14
N LEU A 198 22.16 0.45 -5.83
CA LEU A 198 23.62 0.33 -5.86
C LEU A 198 24.28 1.60 -6.42
N ARG A 199 23.77 2.13 -7.54
CA ARG A 199 24.30 3.35 -8.18
C ARG A 199 24.04 4.63 -7.37
N ARG A 200 22.97 4.67 -6.57
CA ARG A 200 22.63 5.81 -5.71
C ARG A 200 23.43 5.82 -4.39
N GLY A 201 24.30 4.83 -4.17
CA GLY A 201 25.12 4.75 -2.96
C GLY A 201 24.33 4.32 -1.73
N TRP A 202 23.19 3.65 -1.91
CA TRP A 202 22.39 3.09 -0.79
C TRP A 202 22.88 1.72 -0.33
N ALA A 203 23.97 1.25 -0.94
CA ALA A 203 24.63 0.01 -0.61
C ALA A 203 25.79 0.26 0.35
N ARG A 204 25.88 -0.56 1.40
CA ARG A 204 27.01 -0.59 2.33
C ARG A 204 27.56 -2.00 2.46
N THR A 205 28.76 -2.18 2.99
CA THR A 205 29.26 -3.51 3.31
C THR A 205 28.34 -4.19 4.32
N ALA A 206 27.97 -5.44 4.05
CA ALA A 206 27.10 -6.21 4.94
C ALA A 206 27.83 -6.49 6.26
N SER A 207 27.11 -6.33 7.38
CA SER A 207 27.64 -6.74 8.68
C SER A 207 27.72 -8.28 8.77
N PRO A 208 28.51 -8.84 9.72
CA PRO A 208 28.57 -10.29 9.92
C PRO A 208 27.20 -10.91 10.22
N SER A 209 26.35 -10.21 11.00
CA SER A 209 24.99 -10.63 11.30
C SER A 209 24.08 -10.64 10.06
N GLU A 210 24.21 -9.65 9.17
CA GLU A 210 23.42 -9.59 7.92
C GLU A 210 23.88 -10.62 6.89
N SER A 211 25.19 -10.88 6.86
CA SER A 211 25.77 -11.92 6.01
C SER A 211 25.32 -13.33 6.44
N LEU A 212 25.14 -13.53 7.76
CA LEU A 212 24.56 -14.76 8.30
C LEU A 212 23.04 -14.84 8.07
N ALA A 213 22.34 -13.71 8.17
CA ALA A 213 20.89 -13.66 8.01
C ALA A 213 20.44 -13.84 6.55
N ALA A 214 21.18 -13.32 5.58
CA ALA A 214 20.83 -13.38 4.17
C ALA A 214 22.03 -13.66 3.25
N PRO A 215 22.69 -14.83 3.39
CA PRO A 215 23.95 -15.13 2.72
C PRO A 215 23.86 -15.07 1.20
N ARG A 216 22.77 -15.58 0.60
CA ARG A 216 22.56 -15.56 -0.86
C ARG A 216 22.36 -14.15 -1.42
N LEU A 217 21.68 -13.27 -0.67
CA LEU A 217 21.45 -11.89 -1.09
C LEU A 217 22.76 -11.11 -1.04
N VAL A 218 23.50 -11.25 0.06
CA VAL A 218 24.80 -10.60 0.25
C VAL A 218 25.80 -11.10 -0.80
N GLU A 219 25.83 -12.42 -1.08
CA GLU A 219 26.67 -13.00 -2.13
C GLU A 219 26.29 -12.48 -3.52
N ALA A 220 25.00 -12.44 -3.86
CA ALA A 220 24.51 -11.92 -5.13
C ALA A 220 24.78 -10.40 -5.31
N LEU A 221 24.87 -9.66 -4.22
CA LEU A 221 25.21 -8.23 -4.19
C LEU A 221 26.72 -7.97 -3.99
N GLY A 222 27.56 -9.01 -4.03
CA GLY A 222 29.02 -8.87 -3.94
C GLY A 222 29.53 -8.44 -2.57
N GLY A 223 28.88 -8.89 -1.49
CA GLY A 223 29.21 -8.54 -0.11
C GLY A 223 28.52 -7.26 0.41
N GLN A 224 27.57 -6.73 -0.36
CA GLN A 224 26.87 -5.49 -0.04
C GLN A 224 25.45 -5.74 0.50
N TRP A 225 25.02 -4.83 1.36
CA TRP A 225 23.70 -4.75 1.94
C TRP A 225 23.01 -3.47 1.48
N ILE A 226 21.75 -3.59 1.05
CA ILE A 226 20.92 -2.46 0.62
C ILE A 226 19.79 -2.30 1.62
N GLU A 227 19.76 -1.18 2.33
CA GLU A 227 18.72 -0.91 3.33
C GLU A 227 17.43 -0.38 2.69
N ARG A 228 17.56 0.32 1.55
CA ARG A 228 16.45 1.01 0.88
C ARG A 228 16.45 0.76 -0.62
N ILE A 229 15.27 0.60 -1.18
CA ILE A 229 15.06 0.42 -2.62
C ILE A 229 13.92 1.31 -3.12
N GLY A 230 13.94 1.66 -4.40
CA GLY A 230 12.81 2.33 -5.03
C GLY A 230 11.72 1.32 -5.36
N ASP A 231 10.54 1.49 -4.80
CA ASP A 231 9.38 0.68 -5.15
C ASP A 231 8.47 1.49 -6.08
N SER A 232 8.13 0.91 -7.23
CA SER A 232 7.29 1.56 -8.23
C SER A 232 5.85 1.12 -8.04
N HIS A 233 5.02 2.02 -7.53
CA HIS A 233 3.59 1.81 -7.39
C HIS A 233 2.85 2.32 -8.63
N LYS A 234 1.92 1.52 -9.15
CA LYS A 234 0.95 1.97 -10.16
C LYS A 234 -0.30 2.39 -9.41
N GLU A 235 -0.51 3.69 -9.31
CA GLU A 235 -1.71 4.25 -8.72
C GLU A 235 -2.69 4.61 -9.84
N GLU A 236 -3.90 4.09 -9.74
CA GLU A 236 -5.00 4.46 -10.62
C GLU A 236 -5.62 5.74 -10.05
N ARG A 237 -5.38 6.89 -10.69
CA ARG A 237 -5.94 8.18 -10.26
C ARG A 237 -7.02 8.65 -11.23
N LEU A 238 -8.02 9.31 -10.66
CA LEU A 238 -9.09 10.00 -11.39
C LEU A 238 -8.59 11.38 -11.88
N ASP A 239 -8.99 11.76 -13.09
CA ASP A 239 -8.54 12.97 -13.79
C ASP A 239 -8.74 14.30 -13.03
N THR A 240 -9.56 14.34 -11.98
CA THR A 240 -9.86 15.58 -11.25
C THR A 240 -8.67 16.14 -10.48
N GLU A 241 -7.57 15.40 -10.32
CA GLU A 241 -6.45 15.82 -9.46
C GLU A 241 -5.37 16.73 -10.08
N VAL A 242 -5.30 16.93 -11.40
CA VAL A 242 -4.17 17.65 -12.03
C VAL A 242 -4.58 19.00 -12.61
N ALA A 243 -4.32 20.09 -11.87
CA ALA A 243 -3.99 21.37 -12.48
C ALA A 243 -2.45 21.44 -12.59
N PRO A 244 -1.86 21.77 -13.75
CA PRO A 244 -0.40 21.89 -13.88
C PRO A 244 0.10 23.12 -13.11
N GLU A 245 1.11 22.93 -12.25
CA GLU A 245 1.95 24.02 -11.76
C GLU A 245 2.57 24.75 -12.95
N ILE A 246 2.08 25.95 -13.23
CA ILE A 246 2.72 26.88 -14.15
C ILE A 246 4.03 27.28 -13.48
N ARG A 247 5.16 26.79 -14.02
CA ARG A 247 6.50 27.27 -13.68
C ARG A 247 6.53 28.77 -13.92
N THR A 248 6.62 29.54 -12.85
CA THR A 248 7.04 30.95 -12.89
C THR A 248 8.49 30.98 -13.36
N VAL A 249 8.69 31.30 -14.62
CA VAL A 249 9.98 31.74 -15.14
C VAL A 249 10.20 33.15 -14.61
N GLY A 250 11.30 33.35 -13.89
CA GLY A 250 11.77 34.67 -13.45
C GLY A 250 12.38 35.47 -14.59
#